data_AF-A0A0S8DU12-F1
#
_entry.id   AF-A0A0S8DU12-F1
#
_cell.length_a   1.000
_cell.length_b   1.000
_cell.length_c   1.000
_cell.angle_alpha   90.00
_cell.angle_beta   90.00
_cell.angle_gamma   90.00
#
_symmetry.space_group_name_H-M   'P 1'
#
loop_
_entity.id
_entity.type
_entity.pdbx_description
1 polymer ?
#
loop_
_entity_poly.entity_id
_entity_poly.type
_entity_poly.pdbx_seq_one_letter_code
_entity_poly.pdbx_strand_id
1 'polypeptide(L)'
;MSIFLKKKGFTLLELMITAAILIVALIGLLAVYVLCFNINETAKNLTLATSAIQQKLEEIRDYSFYEIFDELNNTNFEVSGIPNQDAEGTIRVNTSNPDLLKITISVSWRQRGGRIIGEDNGRGGGIPLNGEIDGTEDVNVNGILDSPAKIVMRMANK
;
A
#
# COMPACT_ATOMS: atom_id res chain seq x y z
N MET A 1 49.37 -35.00 -33.51
CA MET A 1 49.31 -33.52 -33.48
C MET A 1 48.56 -33.10 -32.21
N SER A 2 49.27 -32.98 -31.09
CA SER A 2 48.70 -32.61 -29.79
C SER A 2 49.01 -31.14 -29.55
N ILE A 3 48.00 -30.27 -29.67
CA ILE A 3 48.10 -28.89 -29.20
C ILE A 3 47.99 -28.96 -27.67
N PHE A 4 49.14 -29.01 -27.00
CA PHE A 4 49.19 -28.73 -25.57
C PHE A 4 48.84 -27.26 -25.36
N LEU A 5 47.57 -27.00 -25.04
CA LEU A 5 47.11 -25.72 -24.49
C LEU A 5 47.92 -25.45 -23.20
N LYS A 6 48.88 -24.51 -23.25
CA LYS A 6 49.57 -24.03 -22.05
C LYS A 6 48.53 -23.44 -21.09
N LYS A 7 48.17 -24.19 -20.05
CA LYS A 7 47.34 -23.67 -18.95
C LYS A 7 48.21 -22.74 -18.10
N LYS A 8 48.17 -21.44 -18.39
CA LYS A 8 48.72 -20.43 -17.47
C LYS A 8 47.83 -20.42 -16.22
N GLY A 9 48.40 -20.69 -15.06
CA GLY A 9 47.70 -20.59 -13.78
C GLY A 9 47.37 -19.13 -13.46
N PHE A 10 46.32 -18.92 -12.66
CA PHE A 10 45.95 -17.59 -12.18
C PHE A 10 47.03 -16.99 -11.29
N THR A 11 47.26 -15.69 -11.42
CA THR A 11 48.14 -14.97 -10.50
C THR A 11 47.43 -14.68 -9.17
N LEU A 12 48.19 -14.58 -8.08
CA LEU A 12 47.63 -14.22 -6.77
C LEU A 12 46.91 -12.86 -6.82
N LEU A 13 47.45 -11.91 -7.59
CA LEU A 13 46.86 -10.58 -7.76
C LEU A 13 45.50 -10.64 -8.48
N GLU A 14 45.36 -11.44 -9.54
CA GLU A 14 44.07 -11.64 -10.22
C GLU A 14 43.01 -12.21 -9.29
N LEU A 15 43.38 -13.18 -8.44
CA LEU A 15 42.46 -13.74 -7.45
C LEU A 15 41.97 -12.67 -6.47
N MET A 16 42.88 -11.82 -5.98
CA MET A 16 42.53 -10.74 -5.05
C MET A 16 41.61 -9.70 -5.68
N ILE A 17 41.87 -9.29 -6.92
CA ILE A 17 41.02 -8.32 -7.64
C ILE A 17 39.64 -8.94 -7.91
N THR A 18 39.59 -10.19 -8.35
CA THR A 18 38.33 -10.90 -8.61
C THR A 18 37.50 -11.05 -7.33
N ALA A 19 38.14 -11.39 -6.21
CA ALA A 19 37.49 -11.47 -4.91
C ALA A 19 36.92 -10.11 -4.46
N ALA A 20 37.67 -9.01 -4.68
CA ALA A 20 37.19 -7.67 -4.38
C ALA A 20 35.93 -7.30 -5.20
N ILE A 21 35.95 -7.58 -6.51
CA ILE A 21 34.78 -7.36 -7.38
C ILE A 21 33.59 -8.21 -6.93
N LEU A 22 33.82 -9.47 -6.57
CA LEU A 22 32.78 -10.38 -6.08
C LEU A 22 32.14 -9.86 -4.79
N ILE A 23 32.94 -9.34 -3.85
CA ILE A 23 32.43 -8.77 -2.59
C ILE A 23 31.49 -7.59 -2.88
N VAL A 24 31.89 -6.67 -3.76
CA VAL A 24 31.06 -5.52 -4.14
C VAL A 24 29.75 -5.98 -4.79
N ALA A 25 29.82 -6.98 -5.68
CA ALA A 25 28.64 -7.55 -6.31
C ALA A 25 27.66 -8.20 -5.30
N LEU A 26 28.18 -8.94 -4.33
CA LEU A 26 27.38 -9.59 -3.28
C LEU A 26 26.68 -8.58 -2.37
N ILE A 27 27.35 -7.46 -2.04
CA ILE A 27 26.74 -6.38 -1.27
C ILE A 27 25.55 -5.78 -2.04
N GLY A 28 25.72 -5.52 -3.34
CA GLY A 28 24.63 -5.04 -4.20
C GLY A 28 23.46 -6.02 -4.24
N LEU A 29 23.73 -7.32 -4.35
CA LEU A 29 22.70 -8.36 -4.38
C LEU A 29 21.89 -8.40 -3.07
N LEU A 30 22.56 -8.27 -1.92
CA LEU A 30 21.89 -8.24 -0.62
C LEU A 30 20.94 -7.03 -0.49
N ALA A 31 21.35 -5.85 -0.99
CA ALA A 31 20.50 -4.67 -0.98
C ALA A 31 19.23 -4.86 -1.84
N VAL A 32 19.38 -5.45 -3.04
CA VAL A 32 18.24 -5.78 -3.91
C VAL A 32 17.31 -6.81 -3.25
N TYR A 33 17.87 -7.82 -2.59
CA TYR A 33 17.09 -8.83 -1.87
C TYR A 33 16.16 -8.19 -0.84
N VAL A 34 16.68 -7.30 0.02
CA VAL A 34 15.87 -6.57 1.02
C VAL A 34 14.78 -5.74 0.36
N LEU A 35 15.08 -5.03 -0.73
CA LEU A 35 14.08 -4.27 -1.48
C LEU A 35 12.96 -5.16 -2.02
N CYS A 36 13.30 -6.33 -2.56
CA CYS A 36 12.32 -7.30 -3.05
C CYS A 36 11.36 -7.78 -1.94
N PHE A 37 11.82 -7.96 -0.70
CA PHE A 37 10.91 -8.29 0.41
C PHE A 37 9.89 -7.19 0.66
N ASN A 38 10.34 -5.93 0.71
CA ASN A 38 9.45 -4.79 0.95
C ASN A 38 8.42 -4.65 -0.19
N ILE A 39 8.84 -4.85 -1.44
CA ILE A 39 7.94 -4.83 -2.60
C ILE A 39 6.92 -5.97 -2.52
N ASN A 40 7.35 -7.18 -2.19
CA ASN A 40 6.46 -8.35 -2.05
C ASN A 40 5.42 -8.12 -0.93
N GLU A 41 5.85 -7.60 0.22
CA GLU A 41 4.94 -7.23 1.30
C GLU A 41 3.93 -6.14 0.87
N THR A 42 4.41 -5.10 0.18
CA THR A 42 3.54 -4.04 -0.37
C THR A 42 2.49 -4.62 -1.31
N ALA A 43 2.92 -5.48 -2.24
CA ALA A 43 2.03 -6.11 -3.21
C ALA A 43 0.98 -6.99 -2.52
N LYS A 44 1.39 -7.80 -1.54
CA LYS A 44 0.49 -8.64 -0.74
C LYS A 44 -0.56 -7.79 -0.01
N ASN A 45 -0.14 -6.76 0.72
CA ASN A 45 -1.07 -5.92 1.47
C ASN A 45 -1.99 -5.11 0.54
N LEU A 46 -1.49 -4.65 -0.61
CA LEU A 46 -2.31 -4.00 -1.64
C LEU A 46 -3.39 -4.96 -2.18
N THR A 47 -3.07 -6.23 -2.40
CA THR A 47 -4.06 -7.25 -2.79
C THR A 47 -5.12 -7.45 -1.70
N LEU A 48 -4.72 -7.57 -0.43
CA LEU A 48 -5.66 -7.70 0.69
C LEU A 48 -6.55 -6.47 0.84
N ALA A 49 -5.97 -5.26 0.79
CA ALA A 49 -6.69 -4.00 0.84
C ALA A 49 -7.70 -3.89 -0.31
N THR A 50 -7.30 -4.23 -1.54
CA THR A 50 -8.20 -4.21 -2.70
C THR A 50 -9.34 -5.22 -2.55
N SER A 51 -9.05 -6.42 -2.04
CA SER A 51 -10.08 -7.44 -1.76
C SER A 51 -11.07 -6.97 -0.70
N ALA A 52 -10.60 -6.31 0.36
CA ALA A 52 -11.47 -5.75 1.41
C ALA A 52 -12.35 -4.62 0.86
N ILE A 53 -11.81 -3.74 0.02
CA ILE A 53 -12.58 -2.70 -0.67
C ILE A 53 -13.65 -3.34 -1.57
N GLN A 54 -13.31 -4.40 -2.31
CA GLN A 54 -14.28 -5.11 -3.16
C GLN A 54 -15.41 -5.72 -2.33
N GLN A 55 -15.08 -6.39 -1.22
CA GLN A 55 -16.09 -6.92 -0.31
C GLN A 55 -17.00 -5.81 0.21
N LYS A 56 -16.42 -4.70 0.69
CA LYS A 56 -17.19 -3.56 1.18
C LYS A 56 -18.06 -2.94 0.08
N LEU A 57 -17.58 -2.89 -1.15
CA LEU A 57 -18.35 -2.40 -2.28
C LEU A 57 -19.58 -3.26 -2.58
N GLU A 58 -19.48 -4.59 -2.44
CA GLU A 58 -20.64 -5.47 -2.56
C GLU A 58 -21.64 -5.23 -1.41
N GLU A 59 -21.16 -5.06 -0.17
CA GLU A 59 -22.04 -4.70 0.95
C GLU A 59 -22.77 -3.37 0.69
N ILE A 60 -22.08 -2.35 0.17
CA ILE A 60 -22.67 -1.04 -0.16
C ILE A 60 -23.76 -1.13 -1.25
N ARG A 61 -23.71 -2.14 -2.14
CA ARG A 61 -24.72 -2.31 -3.19
C ARG A 61 -26.10 -2.68 -2.65
N ASP A 62 -26.15 -3.24 -1.44
CA ASP A 62 -27.40 -3.65 -0.80
C ASP A 62 -28.09 -2.49 -0.05
N TYR A 63 -27.42 -1.35 0.09
CA TYR A 63 -27.98 -0.13 0.72
C TYR A 63 -28.85 0.66 -0.26
N SER A 64 -29.91 1.28 0.25
CA SER A 64 -30.67 2.25 -0.52
C SER A 64 -29.92 3.58 -0.67
N PHE A 65 -30.27 4.36 -1.69
CA PHE A 65 -29.65 5.67 -1.96
C PHE A 65 -29.67 6.60 -0.74
N TYR A 66 -30.76 6.58 0.04
CA TYR A 66 -30.93 7.48 1.18
C TYR A 66 -30.17 7.00 2.42
N GLU A 67 -29.99 5.69 2.61
CA GLU A 67 -29.26 5.13 3.76
C GLU A 67 -27.74 5.30 3.64
N ILE A 68 -27.20 5.36 2.41
CA ILE A 68 -25.74 5.41 2.19
C ILE A 68 -25.07 6.59 2.89
N PHE A 69 -25.66 7.78 2.84
CA PHE A 69 -25.03 8.94 3.47
C PHE A 69 -25.12 8.84 5.00
N ASP A 70 -26.27 8.46 5.53
CA ASP A 70 -26.52 8.46 6.97
C ASP A 70 -25.80 7.32 7.69
N GLU A 71 -25.66 6.15 7.04
CA GLU A 71 -25.07 4.96 7.66
C GLU A 71 -23.60 4.73 7.34
N LEU A 72 -23.09 5.21 6.20
CA LEU A 72 -21.73 4.87 5.74
C LEU A 72 -20.77 6.06 5.72
N ASN A 73 -21.25 7.29 5.71
CA ASN A 73 -20.35 8.44 5.62
C ASN A 73 -19.50 8.58 6.89
N ASN A 74 -18.18 8.77 6.72
CA ASN A 74 -17.20 8.84 7.80
C ASN A 74 -17.20 7.59 8.69
N THR A 75 -17.48 6.42 8.10
CA THR A 75 -17.34 5.14 8.80
C THR A 75 -16.06 4.44 8.38
N ASN A 76 -15.60 3.57 9.27
CA ASN A 76 -14.41 2.77 9.05
C ASN A 76 -14.74 1.28 9.03
N PHE A 77 -13.81 0.49 8.51
CA PHE A 77 -13.91 -0.96 8.50
C PHE A 77 -12.55 -1.64 8.58
N GLU A 78 -12.55 -2.83 9.17
CA GLU A 78 -11.34 -3.65 9.30
C GLU A 78 -10.97 -4.33 7.98
N VAL A 79 -9.67 -4.45 7.73
CA VAL A 79 -9.13 -5.08 6.52
C VAL A 79 -8.77 -6.53 6.81
N SER A 80 -9.59 -7.45 6.30
CA SER A 80 -9.37 -8.88 6.53
C SER A 80 -7.98 -9.33 6.05
N GLY A 81 -7.25 -10.02 6.92
CA GLY A 81 -5.90 -10.52 6.64
C GLY A 81 -4.76 -9.57 7.00
N ILE A 82 -5.05 -8.35 7.49
CA ILE A 82 -4.07 -7.44 8.10
C ILE A 82 -4.51 -7.20 9.56
N PRO A 83 -3.60 -7.19 10.55
CA PRO A 83 -3.97 -6.93 11.95
C PRO A 83 -4.67 -5.57 12.15
N ASN A 84 -5.62 -5.49 13.08
CA ASN A 84 -6.53 -4.35 13.32
C ASN A 84 -5.85 -3.05 13.84
N GLN A 85 -4.52 -2.98 13.85
CA GLN A 85 -3.75 -1.76 14.16
C GLN A 85 -2.72 -1.43 13.07
N ASP A 86 -2.68 -2.25 12.04
CA ASP A 86 -1.78 -2.16 10.90
C ASP A 86 -2.55 -1.91 9.60
N ALA A 87 -3.88 -1.80 9.63
CA ALA A 87 -4.67 -1.31 8.51
C ALA A 87 -6.00 -0.73 8.97
N GLU A 88 -6.46 0.29 8.25
CA GLU A 88 -7.74 0.93 8.45
C GLU A 88 -8.38 1.25 7.10
N GLY A 89 -9.64 0.84 6.92
CA GLY A 89 -10.46 1.19 5.77
C GLY A 89 -11.42 2.32 6.10
N THR A 90 -11.61 3.27 5.21
CA THR A 90 -12.46 4.45 5.41
C THR A 90 -13.43 4.64 4.25
N ILE A 91 -14.62 5.14 4.56
CA ILE A 91 -15.69 5.42 3.60
C ILE A 91 -16.07 6.89 3.70
N ARG A 92 -16.00 7.60 2.57
CA ARG A 92 -16.39 9.00 2.45
C ARG A 92 -17.43 9.17 1.36
N VAL A 93 -18.56 9.76 1.70
CA VAL A 93 -19.69 9.99 0.80
C VAL A 93 -19.81 11.48 0.55
N ASN A 94 -19.73 11.88 -0.71
CA ASN A 94 -20.00 13.24 -1.14
C ASN A 94 -21.42 13.32 -1.74
N THR A 95 -22.21 14.21 -1.17
CA THR A 95 -23.63 14.51 -1.51
C THR A 95 -23.78 15.85 -2.23
N SER A 96 -22.71 16.43 -2.79
CA SER A 96 -22.79 17.74 -3.44
C SER A 96 -23.77 17.78 -4.62
N ASN A 97 -24.11 16.62 -5.19
CA ASN A 97 -25.21 16.45 -6.12
C ASN A 97 -26.34 15.66 -5.44
N PRO A 98 -27.58 16.20 -5.35
CA PRO A 98 -28.69 15.54 -4.68
C PRO A 98 -29.12 14.22 -5.35
N ASP A 99 -28.86 14.06 -6.64
CA ASP A 99 -29.25 12.87 -7.42
C ASP A 99 -28.07 11.90 -7.66
N LEU A 100 -26.88 12.23 -7.16
CA LEU A 100 -25.66 11.45 -7.42
C LEU A 100 -24.71 11.48 -6.22
N LEU A 101 -24.61 10.34 -5.54
CA LEU A 101 -23.63 10.13 -4.49
C LEU A 101 -22.29 9.73 -5.11
N LYS A 102 -21.20 10.36 -4.65
CA LYS A 102 -19.84 9.90 -4.91
C LYS A 102 -19.30 9.26 -3.64
N ILE A 103 -19.17 7.94 -3.65
CA ILE A 103 -18.68 7.15 -2.53
C ILE A 103 -17.21 6.83 -2.80
N THR A 104 -16.34 7.17 -1.87
CA THR A 104 -14.91 6.89 -1.94
C THR A 104 -14.55 5.95 -0.82
N ILE A 105 -13.94 4.82 -1.17
CA ILE A 105 -13.46 3.82 -0.23
C ILE A 105 -11.95 3.78 -0.37
N SER A 106 -11.26 3.94 0.75
CA SER A 106 -9.80 3.99 0.84
C SER A 106 -9.32 3.07 1.95
N VAL A 107 -8.15 2.46 1.77
CA VAL A 107 -7.53 1.65 2.81
C VAL A 107 -6.10 2.08 3.02
N SER A 108 -5.74 2.43 4.24
CA SER A 108 -4.36 2.72 4.65
C SER A 108 -3.81 1.56 5.46
N TRP A 109 -2.50 1.30 5.39
CA TRP A 109 -1.89 0.21 6.15
C TRP A 109 -0.43 0.44 6.51
N ARG A 110 0.02 -0.18 7.60
CA ARG A 110 1.40 -0.22 8.06
C ARG A 110 2.15 -1.41 7.46
N GLN A 111 3.39 -1.18 7.05
CA GLN A 111 4.35 -2.20 6.65
C GLN A 111 5.18 -2.63 7.85
N ARG A 112 5.81 -3.82 7.81
CA ARG A 112 6.72 -4.29 8.88
C ARG A 112 7.83 -3.30 9.27
N GLY A 113 8.26 -2.45 8.33
CA GLY A 113 9.23 -1.38 8.59
C GLY A 113 8.67 -0.16 9.33
N GLY A 114 7.41 -0.20 9.79
CA GLY A 114 6.72 0.92 10.46
C GLY A 114 6.17 1.99 9.53
N ARG A 115 6.57 1.97 8.25
CA ARG A 115 6.05 2.88 7.22
C ARG A 115 4.57 2.62 6.99
N ILE A 116 3.77 3.68 7.01
CA ILE A 116 2.35 3.63 6.64
C ILE A 116 2.20 4.02 5.17
N ILE A 117 1.35 3.29 4.47
CA ILE A 117 0.94 3.52 3.09
C ILE A 117 -0.48 4.11 3.13
N GLY A 118 -0.62 5.32 2.60
CA GLY A 118 -1.85 6.11 2.69
C GLY A 118 -1.64 7.41 3.47
N GLU A 119 -2.67 8.25 3.46
CA GLU A 119 -2.68 9.55 4.15
C GLU A 119 -2.97 9.43 5.65
N ASP A 120 -3.61 8.36 6.09
CA ASP A 120 -3.88 8.03 7.51
C ASP A 120 -2.60 7.55 8.23
N ASN A 121 -1.62 8.45 8.35
CA ASN A 121 -0.25 8.15 8.74
C ASN A 121 0.24 8.94 9.97
N GLY A 122 -0.65 9.67 10.64
CA GLY A 122 -0.41 10.45 11.85
C GLY A 122 0.34 11.77 11.61
N ARG A 123 0.43 12.24 10.37
CA ARG A 123 1.20 13.45 10.05
C ARG A 123 0.62 14.68 10.75
N GLY A 124 1.50 15.53 11.30
CA GLY A 124 1.08 16.76 11.98
C GLY A 124 0.55 16.56 13.40
N GLY A 125 0.89 15.44 14.06
CA GLY A 125 0.42 15.13 15.41
C GLY A 125 -0.89 14.36 15.44
N GLY A 126 -1.29 13.81 14.29
CA GLY A 126 -2.43 12.92 14.14
C GLY A 126 -2.22 11.53 14.74
N ILE A 127 -3.30 10.77 14.89
CA ILE A 127 -3.23 9.38 15.34
C ILE A 127 -3.27 8.47 14.10
N PRO A 128 -2.18 7.75 13.77
CA PRO A 128 -2.14 6.94 12.57
C PRO A 128 -3.10 5.75 12.61
N LEU A 129 -3.70 5.43 11.47
CA LEU A 129 -4.58 4.28 11.24
C LEU A 129 -5.82 4.31 12.16
N ASN A 130 -6.44 5.48 12.30
CA ASN A 130 -7.68 5.66 13.05
C ASN A 130 -8.89 5.99 12.15
N GLY A 131 -8.65 6.19 10.84
CA GLY A 131 -9.66 6.51 9.84
C GLY A 131 -10.29 7.89 9.92
N GLU A 132 -9.79 8.73 10.84
CA GLU A 132 -10.16 10.13 10.98
C GLU A 132 -9.19 11.00 10.20
N ILE A 133 -9.66 12.14 9.67
CA ILE A 133 -8.71 13.14 9.14
C ILE A 133 -8.29 14.00 10.32
N ASP A 134 -7.06 13.81 10.79
CA ASP A 134 -6.50 14.63 11.86
C ASP A 134 -5.11 15.18 11.50
N GLY A 135 -4.61 16.09 12.35
CA GLY A 135 -3.34 16.77 12.14
C GLY A 135 -3.23 17.47 10.76
N THR A 136 -2.34 16.95 9.91
CA THR A 136 -2.09 17.40 8.54
C THR A 136 -1.99 16.21 7.57
N GLU A 137 -2.80 15.19 7.80
CA GLU A 137 -2.84 13.95 7.03
C GLU A 137 -3.40 14.14 5.62
N ASP A 138 -4.49 14.92 5.49
CA ASP A 138 -5.09 15.27 4.20
C ASP A 138 -4.18 16.28 3.46
N VAL A 139 -3.29 15.75 2.63
CA VAL A 139 -2.23 16.54 1.98
C VAL A 139 -2.80 17.45 0.90
N ASN A 140 -3.86 17.03 0.22
CA ASN A 140 -4.44 17.74 -0.91
C ASN A 140 -5.73 18.50 -0.54
N VAL A 141 -6.17 18.42 0.72
CA VAL A 141 -7.31 19.13 1.30
C VAL A 141 -8.62 18.79 0.59
N ASN A 142 -8.80 17.51 0.22
CA ASN A 142 -10.01 17.04 -0.46
C ASN A 142 -11.05 16.41 0.49
N GLY A 143 -10.76 16.33 1.79
CA GLY A 143 -11.64 15.77 2.81
C GLY A 143 -11.71 14.24 2.80
N ILE A 144 -10.73 13.56 2.20
CA ILE A 144 -10.63 12.10 2.10
C ILE A 144 -9.20 11.67 2.47
N LEU A 145 -9.06 10.51 3.09
CA LEU A 145 -7.75 9.89 3.34
C LEU A 145 -7.31 9.09 2.11
N ASP A 146 -6.47 9.68 1.27
CA ASP A 146 -6.05 9.02 0.03
C ASP A 146 -5.05 7.88 0.24
N SER A 147 -5.15 6.85 -0.60
CA SER A 147 -4.27 5.69 -0.58
C SER A 147 -4.11 5.09 -1.98
N PRO A 148 -2.99 4.37 -2.26
CA PRO A 148 -2.89 3.52 -3.45
C PRO A 148 -4.02 2.50 -3.58
N ALA A 149 -4.58 2.03 -2.46
CA ALA A 149 -5.79 1.22 -2.44
C ALA A 149 -7.01 2.13 -2.25
N LYS A 150 -7.54 2.64 -3.37
CA LYS A 150 -8.72 3.53 -3.37
C LYS A 150 -9.63 3.23 -4.55
N ILE A 151 -10.93 3.15 -4.29
CA ILE A 151 -11.97 3.05 -5.31
C ILE A 151 -12.97 4.17 -5.11
N VAL A 152 -13.39 4.77 -6.22
CA VAL A 152 -14.45 5.78 -6.26
C VAL A 152 -15.60 5.20 -7.07
N MET A 153 -16.77 5.11 -6.47
CA MET A 153 -18.00 4.72 -7.14
C MET A 153 -19.00 5.89 -7.13
N ARG A 154 -19.94 5.84 -8.08
CA ARG A 154 -21.03 6.79 -8.16
C ARG A 154 -22.35 6.04 -8.20
N MET A 155 -23.28 6.42 -7.35
CA MET A 155 -24.63 5.87 -7.33
C MET A 155 -25.62 6.99 -7.60
N ALA A 156 -26.48 6.78 -8.60
CA ALA A 156 -27.54 7.72 -8.93
C ALA A 156 -28.82 7.36 -8.18
N ASN A 157 -29.60 8.38 -7.84
CA ASN A 157 -30.97 8.19 -7.36
C ASN A 157 -31.81 7.65 -8.52
N LYS A 158 -32.49 6.51 -8.33
CA LYS A 158 -33.29 5.85 -9.36
C LYS A 158 -34.77 6.16 -9.19
#